data_AF-A0A9Q9AXC2-F1
#
_entry.id   AF-A0A9Q9AXC2-F1
#
_cell.length_a   1.000
_cell.length_b   1.000
_cell.length_c   1.000
_cell.angle_alpha   90.00
_cell.angle_beta   90.00
_cell.angle_gamma   90.00
#
_symmetry.space_group_name_H-M   'P 1'
#
loop_
_entity.id
_entity.type
_entity.pdbx_description
1 polymer ?
#
loop_
_entity_poly.entity_id
_entity_poly.type
_entity_poly.pdbx_seq_one_letter_code
_entity_poly.pdbx_strand_id
1 'polypeptide(L)'
;MRQYQEPDRVAFGAAAESRRKQASPPGALSRYNSSGLFTIADADRMLEQHLPKEVSHHSGSLQEGQLDFGICGGTLCIAVDVRMKRITACTFKSDHCCTRESVPKTLETRHSVAELAIHVLQLLEEHIASPWNSLLKRLKTTGCRLTQVLETTARAICDEANPSQYGWRFFKAKRITCSRLQQRFQDRISAMRQELEAVPLQDIELCVPESQEFNSKASMIEHMLTPRHTFHGTNSAILDGIAKWGLLAPGDIHPATGQQLGKRLGSTYGPGVYTTQEPHLAIAYSNWSDNEQRNIDPSERAPGAIRKSILICVATLRRAALLTQADGFRYKTELYSGAQSHVANSGQEYVLPKEQVLPLYIVAFDWVPENEEQRRAYIRYAESMVSPPEDDLEKLGRWSRGGE
;
A
#
# COMPACT_ATOMS: atom_id res chain seq x y z
N MET A 1 61.47 -38.94 12.42
CA MET A 1 61.60 -37.94 13.50
C MET A 1 60.93 -36.65 13.08
N ARG A 2 59.72 -36.40 13.57
CA ARG A 2 59.13 -35.09 13.86
C ARG A 2 57.94 -35.38 14.77
N GLN A 3 58.07 -34.97 16.03
CA GLN A 3 57.16 -35.29 17.11
C GLN A 3 55.92 -34.40 17.09
N TYR A 4 54.81 -35.03 17.45
CA TYR A 4 53.52 -34.47 17.81
C TYR A 4 53.61 -33.45 18.96
N GLN A 5 52.83 -32.37 18.87
CA GLN A 5 52.33 -31.62 20.02
C GLN A 5 50.83 -31.37 19.83
N GLU A 6 50.03 -31.91 20.74
CA GLU A 6 48.60 -31.59 20.90
C GLU A 6 48.44 -30.20 21.54
N PRO A 7 47.40 -29.44 21.20
CA PRO A 7 46.99 -28.29 21.99
C PRO A 7 45.89 -28.65 23.02
N ASP A 8 46.01 -27.95 24.14
CA ASP A 8 45.35 -28.17 25.42
C ASP A 8 43.82 -28.11 25.44
N ARG A 9 43.26 -28.97 26.29
CA ARG A 9 41.89 -28.88 26.82
C ARG A 9 41.77 -27.67 27.74
N VAL A 10 41.00 -26.66 27.33
CA VAL A 10 40.56 -25.57 28.22
C VAL A 10 39.17 -25.90 28.77
N ALA A 11 39.07 -25.90 30.09
CA ALA A 11 37.89 -26.17 30.88
C ALA A 11 36.78 -25.13 30.67
N PHE A 12 35.54 -25.59 30.46
CA PHE A 12 34.35 -24.74 30.53
C PHE A 12 34.02 -24.45 32.00
N GLY A 13 34.38 -23.24 32.45
CA GLY A 13 33.90 -22.65 33.69
C GLY A 13 32.47 -22.14 33.53
N ALA A 14 31.59 -22.53 34.45
CA ALA A 14 30.23 -22.01 34.56
C ALA A 14 30.23 -20.51 34.87
N ALA A 15 29.75 -19.69 33.93
CA ALA A 15 29.52 -18.27 34.15
C ALA A 15 28.08 -18.07 34.66
N ALA A 16 27.97 -17.50 35.86
CA ALA A 16 26.73 -17.12 36.50
C ALA A 16 25.97 -16.06 35.67
N GLU A 17 24.71 -16.33 35.38
CA GLU A 17 23.76 -15.39 34.78
C GLU A 17 23.46 -14.23 35.74
N SER A 18 24.16 -13.11 35.56
CA SER A 18 23.75 -11.83 36.11
C SER A 18 22.53 -11.30 35.34
N ARG A 19 21.35 -11.46 35.94
CA ARG A 19 20.10 -10.85 35.47
C ARG A 19 20.19 -9.32 35.57
N ARG A 20 20.65 -8.67 34.50
CA ARG A 20 20.38 -7.25 34.27
C ARG A 20 18.89 -7.10 33.93
N LYS A 21 18.11 -6.54 34.86
CA LYS A 21 16.81 -5.94 34.55
C LYS A 21 17.06 -4.78 33.57
N GLN A 22 16.81 -5.00 32.29
CA GLN A 22 16.68 -3.89 31.34
C GLN A 22 15.43 -3.11 31.73
N ALA A 23 15.64 -1.86 32.16
CA ALA A 23 14.55 -0.92 32.37
C ALA A 23 13.93 -0.61 31.01
N SER A 24 12.61 -0.80 30.90
CA SER A 24 11.83 -0.41 29.72
C SER A 24 11.95 1.12 29.47
N PRO A 25 11.85 1.60 28.23
CA PRO A 25 12.03 3.01 27.90
C PRO A 25 10.95 3.88 28.59
N PRO A 26 11.31 4.97 29.31
CA PRO A 26 10.35 5.77 30.09
C PRO A 26 9.38 6.65 29.28
N GLY A 27 9.46 6.62 27.94
CA GLY A 27 8.82 7.64 27.09
C GLY A 27 7.30 7.52 26.93
N ALA A 28 6.75 6.30 26.96
CA ALA A 28 5.34 6.07 26.63
C ALA A 28 4.40 6.24 27.83
N LEU A 29 4.85 5.93 29.04
CA LEU A 29 3.98 5.81 30.22
C LEU A 29 3.56 7.16 30.85
N SER A 30 4.36 8.22 30.67
CA SER A 30 4.15 9.51 31.37
C SER A 30 2.98 10.35 30.81
N ARG A 31 2.51 10.09 29.58
CA ARG A 31 1.56 10.99 28.89
C ARG A 31 0.07 10.66 29.06
N TYR A 32 -0.30 9.51 29.65
CA TYR A 32 -1.68 8.99 29.53
C TYR A 32 -2.46 8.85 30.85
N ASN A 33 -1.93 9.34 31.97
CA ASN A 33 -2.61 9.27 33.27
C ASN A 33 -3.58 10.45 33.51
N SER A 34 -4.49 10.73 32.57
CA SER A 34 -5.61 11.67 32.79
C SER A 34 -6.96 10.96 32.67
N SER A 35 -7.80 11.20 33.67
CA SER A 35 -8.95 10.42 34.16
C SER A 35 -10.21 10.53 33.28
N GLY A 36 -10.12 10.14 32.01
CA GLY A 36 -11.28 9.96 31.12
C GLY A 36 -11.73 8.50 31.06
N LEU A 37 -13.04 8.25 30.88
CA LEU A 37 -13.56 6.95 30.45
C LEU A 37 -13.02 6.66 29.05
N PHE A 38 -11.89 5.95 28.96
CA PHE A 38 -11.31 5.55 27.68
C PHE A 38 -12.19 4.48 27.03
N THR A 39 -12.78 4.78 25.88
CA THR A 39 -13.55 3.80 25.12
C THR A 39 -12.62 2.84 24.35
N ILE A 40 -13.15 1.73 23.87
CA ILE A 40 -12.39 0.81 22.98
C ILE A 40 -11.97 1.55 21.71
N ALA A 41 -12.84 2.40 21.16
CA ALA A 41 -12.52 3.21 19.99
C ALA A 41 -11.37 4.20 20.23
N ASP A 42 -11.28 4.77 21.44
CA ASP A 42 -10.14 5.63 21.80
C ASP A 42 -8.83 4.83 21.93
N ALA A 43 -8.91 3.61 22.46
CA ALA A 43 -7.77 2.71 22.56
C ALA A 43 -7.28 2.22 21.17
N ASP A 44 -8.20 1.87 20.28
CA ASP A 44 -7.86 1.53 18.88
C ASP A 44 -7.24 2.73 18.16
N ARG A 45 -7.79 3.94 18.35
CA ARG A 45 -7.21 5.17 17.81
C ARG A 45 -5.81 5.42 18.35
N MET A 46 -5.56 5.13 19.63
CA MET A 46 -4.24 5.22 20.23
C MET A 46 -3.27 4.22 19.60
N LEU A 47 -3.66 2.96 19.39
CA LEU A 47 -2.83 2.00 18.66
C LEU A 47 -2.43 2.55 17.29
N GLU A 48 -3.41 3.02 16.53
CA GLU A 48 -3.23 3.52 15.16
C GLU A 48 -2.30 4.76 15.12
N GLN A 49 -2.43 5.67 16.10
CA GLN A 49 -1.60 6.88 16.20
C GLN A 49 -0.15 6.61 16.62
N HIS A 50 0.09 5.53 17.36
CA HIS A 50 1.38 5.24 17.98
C HIS A 50 2.07 3.99 17.39
N LEU A 51 1.60 3.47 16.25
CA LEU A 51 2.29 2.38 15.56
C LEU A 51 3.75 2.77 15.24
N PRO A 52 4.72 1.91 15.57
CA PRO A 52 6.10 2.09 15.12
C PRO A 52 6.19 2.23 13.59
N LYS A 53 7.13 3.04 13.10
CA LYS A 53 7.32 3.28 11.66
C LYS A 53 7.66 2.01 10.87
N GLU A 54 8.20 0.99 11.54
CA GLU A 54 8.52 -0.32 10.97
C GLU A 54 7.28 -1.17 10.67
N VAL A 55 6.11 -0.79 11.19
CA VAL A 55 4.83 -1.45 10.91
C VAL A 55 4.36 -1.04 9.52
N SER A 56 4.38 -2.00 8.61
CA SER A 56 4.03 -1.83 7.21
C SER A 56 2.53 -1.75 6.94
N HIS A 57 1.74 -2.49 7.71
CA HIS A 57 0.29 -2.55 7.64
C HIS A 57 -0.27 -3.05 8.98
N HIS A 58 -1.53 -2.72 9.25
CA HIS A 58 -2.26 -3.12 10.44
C HIS A 58 -3.70 -3.45 10.08
N SER A 59 -4.19 -4.61 10.49
CA SER A 59 -5.60 -5.00 10.34
C SER A 59 -6.14 -5.59 11.64
N GLY A 60 -7.46 -5.56 11.77
CA GLY A 60 -8.15 -5.93 13.00
C GLY A 60 -8.38 -4.74 13.92
N SER A 61 -8.91 -5.03 15.10
CA SER A 61 -9.17 -4.05 16.16
C SER A 61 -9.16 -4.74 17.52
N LEU A 62 -9.00 -3.98 18.59
CA LEU A 62 -9.23 -4.47 19.94
C LEU A 62 -10.64 -5.05 20.02
N GLN A 63 -11.64 -4.33 19.52
CA GLN A 63 -13.03 -4.78 19.54
C GLN A 63 -13.23 -6.16 18.88
N GLU A 64 -12.54 -6.44 17.78
CA GLU A 64 -12.58 -7.74 17.08
C GLU A 64 -11.84 -8.85 17.84
N GLY A 65 -11.00 -8.52 18.82
CA GLY A 65 -10.22 -9.49 19.58
C GLY A 65 -8.98 -10.01 18.83
N GLN A 66 -8.67 -9.45 17.67
CA GLN A 66 -7.53 -9.86 16.86
C GLN A 66 -6.91 -8.64 16.17
N LEU A 67 -5.59 -8.55 16.24
CA LEU A 67 -4.78 -7.51 15.63
C LEU A 67 -3.64 -8.17 14.85
N ASP A 68 -3.45 -7.78 13.61
CA ASP A 68 -2.38 -8.27 12.74
C ASP A 68 -1.49 -7.10 12.33
N PHE A 69 -0.20 -7.17 12.67
CA PHE A 69 0.79 -6.14 12.34
C PHE A 69 1.83 -6.69 11.38
N GLY A 70 1.86 -6.18 10.16
CA GLY A 70 2.91 -6.51 9.22
C GLY A 70 4.21 -5.83 9.59
N ILE A 71 5.23 -6.57 9.98
CA ILE A 71 6.57 -6.06 10.28
C ILE A 71 7.59 -6.70 9.31
N CYS A 72 8.87 -6.38 9.46
CA CYS A 72 9.87 -6.91 8.54
C CYS A 72 9.92 -8.45 8.59
N GLY A 73 9.63 -9.09 7.46
CA GLY A 73 9.74 -10.53 7.27
C GLY A 73 8.55 -11.36 7.77
N GLY A 74 7.44 -10.73 8.18
CA GLY A 74 6.24 -11.48 8.53
C GLY A 74 5.12 -10.62 9.13
N THR A 75 4.09 -11.30 9.62
CA THR A 75 2.95 -10.69 10.31
C THR A 75 2.94 -11.14 11.76
N LEU A 76 2.92 -10.19 12.69
CA LEU A 76 2.70 -10.41 14.11
C LEU A 76 1.19 -10.40 14.38
N CYS A 77 0.64 -11.57 14.67
CA CYS A 77 -0.76 -11.76 15.04
C CYS A 77 -0.89 -11.71 16.57
N ILE A 78 -1.66 -10.77 17.10
CA ILE A 78 -1.93 -10.60 18.53
C ILE A 78 -3.42 -10.82 18.75
N ALA A 79 -3.77 -11.86 19.50
CA ALA A 79 -5.14 -12.11 19.95
C ALA A 79 -5.35 -11.46 21.32
N VAL A 80 -6.48 -10.78 21.50
CA VAL A 80 -6.82 -10.05 22.72
C VAL A 80 -8.22 -10.43 23.20
N ASP A 81 -8.38 -10.49 24.51
CA ASP A 81 -9.69 -10.58 25.17
C ASP A 81 -9.96 -9.22 25.80
N VAL A 82 -10.77 -8.40 25.15
CA VAL A 82 -11.08 -7.04 25.61
C VAL A 82 -11.91 -7.05 26.88
N ARG A 83 -12.78 -8.05 27.08
CA ARG A 83 -13.60 -8.15 28.30
C ARG A 83 -12.72 -8.39 29.51
N MET A 84 -11.74 -9.27 29.35
CA MET A 84 -10.74 -9.58 30.37
C MET A 84 -9.53 -8.64 30.33
N LYS A 85 -9.49 -7.69 29.39
CA LYS A 85 -8.40 -6.73 29.16
C LYS A 85 -7.03 -7.42 29.15
N ARG A 86 -6.85 -8.42 28.30
CA ARG A 86 -5.57 -9.18 28.25
C ARG A 86 -5.22 -9.64 26.86
N ILE A 87 -3.93 -9.84 26.63
CA ILE A 87 -3.41 -10.52 25.44
C ILE A 87 -3.48 -12.02 25.67
N THR A 88 -4.19 -12.75 24.80
CA THR A 88 -4.39 -14.21 24.93
C THR A 88 -3.37 -15.01 24.12
N ALA A 89 -2.91 -14.47 22.99
CA ALA A 89 -1.89 -15.11 22.17
C ALA A 89 -1.09 -14.07 21.38
N CYS A 90 0.18 -14.41 21.07
CA CYS A 90 1.02 -13.66 20.15
C CYS A 90 1.76 -14.66 19.26
N THR A 91 1.61 -14.51 17.95
CA THR A 91 2.15 -15.44 16.97
C THR A 91 2.81 -14.67 15.84
N PHE A 92 4.06 -14.99 15.53
CA PHE A 92 4.74 -14.43 14.36
C PHE A 92 4.66 -15.42 13.19
N LYS A 93 4.00 -14.99 12.11
CA LYS A 93 3.87 -15.74 10.86
C LYS A 93 4.84 -15.18 9.83
N SER A 94 5.72 -16.03 9.30
CA SER A 94 6.69 -15.66 8.27
C SER A 94 6.74 -16.75 7.21
N ASP A 95 6.92 -16.36 5.95
CA ASP A 95 7.15 -17.31 4.86
C ASP A 95 8.54 -17.96 4.95
N HIS A 96 9.46 -17.39 5.75
CA HIS A 96 10.86 -17.81 5.84
C HIS A 96 11.19 -18.61 7.10
N CYS A 97 10.29 -18.65 8.10
CA CYS A 97 10.52 -19.43 9.30
C CYS A 97 9.23 -20.07 9.81
N CYS A 98 9.36 -21.24 10.43
CA CYS A 98 8.26 -21.92 11.10
C CYS A 98 7.54 -20.95 12.05
N THR A 99 6.20 -21.01 12.06
CA THR A 99 5.37 -20.20 12.94
C THR A 99 5.88 -20.31 14.37
N ARG A 100 6.26 -19.16 14.94
CA ARG A 100 6.71 -19.11 16.32
C ARG A 100 5.58 -18.57 17.17
N GLU A 101 4.99 -19.46 17.95
CA GLU A 101 4.14 -19.07 19.06
C GLU A 101 5.06 -18.62 20.20
N SER A 102 5.17 -17.31 20.38
CA SER A 102 5.64 -16.74 21.63
C SER A 102 4.39 -16.46 22.43
N VAL A 103 3.87 -17.44 23.16
CA VAL A 103 2.84 -17.16 24.17
C VAL A 103 3.48 -16.19 25.16
N PRO A 104 3.10 -14.89 25.17
CA PRO A 104 3.63 -13.99 26.18
C PRO A 104 3.21 -14.58 27.52
N LYS A 105 4.04 -14.48 28.57
CA LYS A 105 3.53 -14.69 29.93
C LYS A 105 2.26 -13.88 30.04
N THR A 106 1.13 -14.51 30.34
CA THR A 106 -0.20 -13.88 30.28
C THR A 106 -0.12 -12.49 30.91
N LEU A 107 -0.16 -11.47 30.05
CA LEU A 107 -0.08 -10.07 30.47
C LEU A 107 -1.51 -9.67 30.80
N GLU A 108 -1.91 -9.93 32.05
CA GLU A 108 -3.14 -9.37 32.60
C GLU A 108 -2.95 -7.87 32.77
N THR A 109 -3.72 -7.07 32.03
CA THR A 109 -3.72 -5.62 32.17
C THR A 109 -4.83 -5.27 33.15
N ARG A 110 -4.47 -4.80 34.34
CA ARG A 110 -5.39 -4.81 35.47
C ARG A 110 -6.40 -3.67 35.46
N HIS A 111 -6.27 -2.62 34.63
CA HIS A 111 -7.05 -1.40 34.87
C HIS A 111 -7.78 -0.79 33.67
N SER A 112 -7.31 -0.85 32.42
CA SER A 112 -8.06 -0.22 31.29
C SER A 112 -7.81 -0.80 29.88
N VAL A 113 -8.70 -0.46 28.93
CA VAL A 113 -8.49 -0.75 27.49
C VAL A 113 -7.33 0.07 26.90
N ALA A 114 -7.01 1.23 27.47
CA ALA A 114 -5.83 2.00 27.10
C ALA A 114 -4.54 1.26 27.50
N GLU A 115 -4.47 0.69 28.70
CA GLU A 115 -3.33 -0.14 29.11
C GLU A 115 -3.16 -1.35 28.19
N LEU A 116 -4.26 -2.00 27.78
CA LEU A 116 -4.22 -3.10 26.81
C LEU A 116 -3.57 -2.65 25.49
N ALA A 117 -3.95 -1.49 24.97
CA ALA A 117 -3.33 -0.91 23.78
C ALA A 117 -1.84 -0.59 23.99
N ILE A 118 -1.44 -0.04 25.13
CA ILE A 118 -0.02 0.20 25.45
C ILE A 118 0.77 -1.11 25.44
N HIS A 119 0.23 -2.18 26.02
CA HIS A 119 0.89 -3.48 26.03
C HIS A 119 1.03 -4.09 24.64
N VAL A 120 0.04 -3.91 23.76
CA VAL A 120 0.14 -4.29 22.35
C VAL A 120 1.30 -3.55 21.67
N LEU A 121 1.41 -2.23 21.88
CA LEU A 121 2.50 -1.42 21.32
C LEU A 121 3.87 -1.86 21.84
N GLN A 122 4.00 -2.11 23.14
CA GLN A 122 5.23 -2.62 23.74
C GLN A 122 5.65 -3.96 23.14
N LEU A 123 4.72 -4.90 23.01
CA LEU A 123 4.99 -6.22 22.44
C LEU A 123 5.44 -6.12 20.97
N LEU A 124 4.88 -5.15 20.23
CA LEU A 124 5.26 -4.85 18.86
C LEU A 124 6.67 -4.27 18.78
N GLU A 125 7.02 -3.31 19.64
CA GLU A 125 8.37 -2.74 19.75
C GLU A 125 9.42 -3.81 20.12
N GLU A 126 9.11 -4.70 21.06
CA GLU A 126 9.97 -5.82 21.44
C GLU A 126 10.26 -6.76 20.25
N HIS A 127 9.23 -7.09 19.48
CA HIS A 127 9.41 -7.90 18.27
C HIS A 127 10.25 -7.16 17.24
N ILE A 128 9.97 -5.87 16.99
CA ILE A 128 10.74 -5.05 16.04
C ILE A 128 12.21 -4.96 16.43
N ALA A 129 12.53 -4.80 17.71
CA ALA A 129 13.89 -4.71 18.24
C ALA A 129 14.63 -6.06 18.29
N SER A 130 13.93 -7.18 18.07
CA SER A 130 14.53 -8.51 18.10
C SER A 130 15.69 -8.65 17.10
N PRO A 131 16.82 -9.28 17.49
CA PRO A 131 17.94 -9.57 16.58
C PRO A 131 17.52 -10.33 15.32
N TRP A 132 16.43 -11.10 15.40
CA TRP A 132 15.88 -11.83 14.27
C TRP A 132 15.38 -10.91 13.15
N ASN A 133 14.73 -9.80 13.50
CA ASN A 133 14.25 -8.83 12.51
C ASN A 133 15.40 -8.13 11.80
N SER A 134 16.51 -7.89 12.49
CA SER A 134 17.75 -7.38 11.87
C SER A 134 18.33 -8.37 10.87
N LEU A 135 18.27 -9.68 11.16
CA LEU A 135 18.70 -10.72 10.22
C LEU A 135 17.78 -10.80 8.99
N LEU A 136 16.46 -10.80 9.19
CA LEU A 136 15.47 -10.82 8.10
C LEU A 136 15.60 -9.58 7.18
N LYS A 137 15.85 -8.39 7.76
CA LYS A 137 16.15 -7.18 6.98
C LYS A 137 17.34 -7.37 6.04
N ARG A 138 18.41 -8.02 6.52
CA ARG A 138 19.62 -8.30 5.73
C ARG A 138 19.41 -9.36 4.65
N LEU A 139 18.50 -10.30 4.87
CA LEU A 139 18.17 -11.32 3.86
C LEU A 139 17.31 -10.77 2.72
N LYS A 140 16.53 -9.70 2.96
CA LYS A 140 15.65 -9.07 1.97
C LYS A 140 16.36 -8.18 0.95
N THR A 141 17.58 -7.70 1.24
CA THR A 141 18.29 -6.73 0.40
C THR A 141 18.75 -7.26 -0.97
N THR A 142 18.55 -8.55 -1.27
CA THR A 142 18.97 -9.18 -2.54
C THR A 142 17.82 -9.49 -3.51
N GLY A 143 16.61 -8.97 -3.27
CA GLY A 143 15.44 -9.22 -4.14
C GLY A 143 15.48 -8.51 -5.49
N CYS A 144 14.84 -9.09 -6.52
CA CYS A 144 14.62 -8.44 -7.81
C CYS A 144 13.69 -7.21 -7.68
N ARG A 145 13.70 -6.32 -8.69
CA ARG A 145 12.95 -5.04 -8.66
C ARG A 145 11.44 -5.23 -8.41
N LEU A 146 10.83 -6.28 -8.96
CA LEU A 146 9.43 -6.60 -8.69
C LEU A 146 9.20 -6.97 -7.22
N THR A 147 10.05 -7.83 -6.64
CA THR A 147 9.97 -8.18 -5.22
C THR A 147 10.11 -6.94 -4.34
N GLN A 148 11.04 -6.04 -4.65
CA GLN A 148 11.21 -4.78 -3.93
C GLN A 148 9.92 -3.96 -3.93
N VAL A 149 9.30 -3.77 -5.11
CA VAL A 149 8.03 -3.03 -5.25
C VAL A 149 6.89 -3.71 -4.49
N LEU A 150 6.77 -5.03 -4.53
CA LEU A 150 5.73 -5.78 -3.80
C LEU A 150 5.93 -5.80 -2.28
N GLU A 151 7.16 -5.58 -1.82
CA GLU A 151 7.52 -5.56 -0.40
C GLU A 151 7.49 -4.15 0.22
N THR A 152 7.45 -3.09 -0.59
CA THR A 152 7.30 -1.72 -0.08
C THR A 152 6.05 -1.60 0.77
N THR A 153 6.21 -0.95 1.93
CA THR A 153 5.14 -0.78 2.91
C THR A 153 4.13 0.27 2.44
N ALA A 154 2.86 0.11 2.81
CA ALA A 154 1.84 1.11 2.49
C ALA A 154 2.22 2.50 3.00
N ARG A 155 2.80 2.58 4.21
CA ARG A 155 3.28 3.83 4.79
C ARG A 155 4.39 4.48 3.95
N ALA A 156 5.42 3.73 3.55
CA ALA A 156 6.50 4.29 2.74
C ALA A 156 6.00 4.79 1.38
N ILE A 157 5.07 4.07 0.74
CA ILE A 157 4.44 4.48 -0.52
C ILE A 157 3.65 5.78 -0.32
N CYS A 158 2.87 5.87 0.75
CA CYS A 158 2.12 7.08 1.08
C CYS A 158 3.04 8.25 1.42
N ASP A 159 4.11 8.04 2.19
CA ASP A 159 5.06 9.08 2.56
C ASP A 159 5.76 9.65 1.32
N GLU A 160 6.16 8.80 0.37
CA GLU A 160 6.74 9.20 -0.92
C GLU A 160 5.75 10.03 -1.76
N ALA A 161 4.47 9.66 -1.75
CA ALA A 161 3.42 10.39 -2.47
C ALA A 161 3.01 11.72 -1.80
N ASN A 162 3.50 12.00 -0.59
CA ASN A 162 3.29 13.22 0.18
C ASN A 162 1.83 13.77 0.17
N PRO A 163 0.82 12.98 0.56
CA PRO A 163 -0.57 13.43 0.64
C PRO A 163 -0.77 14.52 1.70
N SER A 164 0.12 14.60 2.70
CA SER A 164 0.11 15.61 3.77
C SER A 164 0.18 17.04 3.27
N GLN A 165 0.78 17.28 2.10
CA GLN A 165 0.79 18.63 1.50
C GLN A 165 -0.63 19.18 1.23
N TYR A 166 -1.63 18.29 1.12
CA TYR A 166 -3.05 18.62 0.92
C TYR A 166 -3.90 18.39 2.18
N GLY A 167 -3.27 18.15 3.34
CA GLY A 167 -3.95 17.83 4.59
C GLY A 167 -4.50 16.40 4.66
N TRP A 168 -4.17 15.52 3.72
CA TRP A 168 -4.54 14.11 3.77
C TRP A 168 -3.50 13.32 4.56
N ARG A 169 -3.94 12.65 5.62
CA ARG A 169 -3.09 11.85 6.49
C ARG A 169 -3.35 10.37 6.25
N PHE A 170 -2.30 9.61 5.98
CA PHE A 170 -2.36 8.15 5.98
C PHE A 170 -2.74 7.66 7.37
N PHE A 171 -3.78 6.84 7.44
CA PHE A 171 -4.35 6.36 8.69
C PHE A 171 -4.01 4.90 8.95
N LYS A 172 -4.53 4.00 8.10
CA LYS A 172 -4.28 2.55 8.21
C LYS A 172 -4.24 1.88 6.85
N ALA A 173 -3.67 0.68 6.82
CA ALA A 173 -3.60 -0.15 5.62
C ALA A 173 -3.92 -1.61 5.94
N LYS A 174 -4.81 -2.22 5.19
CA LYS A 174 -5.03 -3.67 5.14
C LYS A 174 -4.31 -4.23 3.92
N ARG A 175 -3.39 -5.17 4.11
CA ARG A 175 -2.69 -5.85 3.01
C ARG A 175 -3.63 -6.83 2.31
N ILE A 176 -3.57 -6.86 0.99
CA ILE A 176 -4.26 -7.84 0.14
C ILE A 176 -3.27 -8.97 -0.13
N THR A 177 -3.56 -10.15 0.43
CA THR A 177 -2.75 -11.36 0.26
C THR A 177 -3.50 -12.36 -0.61
N CYS A 178 -3.33 -12.25 -1.93
CA CYS A 178 -3.93 -13.19 -2.88
C CYS A 178 -2.90 -13.67 -3.91
N SER A 179 -2.33 -14.86 -3.66
CA SER A 179 -1.29 -15.47 -4.50
C SER A 179 -1.73 -15.61 -5.96
N ARG A 180 -3.01 -15.92 -6.21
CA ARG A 180 -3.57 -15.98 -7.57
C ARG A 180 -3.50 -14.65 -8.31
N LEU A 181 -3.78 -13.53 -7.63
CA LEU A 181 -3.70 -12.21 -8.26
C LEU A 181 -2.25 -11.83 -8.58
N GLN A 182 -1.34 -12.14 -7.65
CA GLN A 182 0.09 -11.92 -7.85
C GLN A 182 0.64 -12.76 -9.01
N GLN A 183 0.28 -14.04 -9.08
CA GLN A 183 0.66 -14.92 -10.19
C GLN A 183 0.14 -14.38 -11.53
N ARG A 184 -1.15 -14.01 -11.61
CA ARG A 184 -1.74 -13.43 -12.82
C ARG A 184 -1.01 -12.16 -13.28
N PHE A 185 -0.61 -11.31 -12.35
CA PHE A 185 0.17 -10.10 -12.64
C PHE A 185 1.57 -10.44 -13.17
N GLN A 186 2.26 -11.40 -12.54
CA GLN A 186 3.57 -11.88 -12.98
C GLN A 186 3.51 -12.52 -14.38
N ASP A 187 2.53 -13.39 -14.61
CA ASP A 187 2.27 -14.01 -15.92
C ASP A 187 2.03 -12.93 -16.98
N ARG A 188 1.27 -11.88 -16.63
CA ARG A 188 1.02 -10.77 -17.55
C ARG A 188 2.30 -10.00 -17.86
N ILE A 189 3.16 -9.70 -16.87
CA ILE A 189 4.46 -9.06 -17.11
C ILE A 189 5.33 -9.91 -18.04
N SER A 190 5.40 -11.22 -17.80
CA SER A 190 6.17 -12.14 -18.65
C SER A 190 5.63 -12.20 -20.08
N ALA A 191 4.31 -12.24 -20.27
CA ALA A 191 3.70 -12.15 -21.60
C ALA A 191 4.02 -10.81 -22.28
N MET A 192 3.88 -9.69 -21.56
CA MET A 192 4.19 -8.37 -22.10
C MET A 192 5.65 -8.22 -22.53
N ARG A 193 6.58 -8.87 -21.83
CA ARG A 193 7.99 -8.96 -22.22
C ARG A 193 8.17 -9.63 -23.57
N GLN A 194 7.64 -10.83 -23.73
CA GLN A 194 7.72 -11.57 -25.01
C GLN A 194 7.11 -10.76 -26.15
N GLU A 195 5.97 -10.11 -25.90
CA GLU A 195 5.33 -9.26 -26.89
C GLU A 195 6.19 -8.02 -27.25
N LEU A 196 6.91 -7.41 -26.29
CA LEU A 196 7.83 -6.28 -26.56
C LEU A 196 9.13 -6.72 -27.25
N GLU A 197 9.63 -7.92 -26.95
CA GLU A 197 10.80 -8.49 -27.61
C GLU A 197 10.56 -8.67 -29.13
N ALA A 198 9.31 -8.93 -29.52
CA ALA A 198 8.90 -9.04 -30.93
C ALA A 198 8.74 -7.69 -31.66
N VAL A 199 8.59 -6.57 -30.94
CA VAL A 199 8.41 -5.22 -31.54
C VAL A 199 9.75 -4.71 -32.09
N PRO A 200 9.80 -4.08 -33.28
CA PRO A 200 11.04 -3.47 -33.80
C PRO A 200 11.70 -2.50 -32.82
N LEU A 201 13.04 -2.41 -32.84
CA LEU A 201 13.77 -1.51 -31.93
C LEU A 201 13.32 -0.06 -32.08
N GLN A 202 13.10 0.39 -33.32
CA GLN A 202 12.70 1.76 -33.64
C GLN A 202 11.38 2.13 -32.96
N ASP A 203 10.42 1.21 -32.92
CA ASP A 203 9.13 1.43 -32.26
C ASP A 203 9.25 1.44 -30.73
N ILE A 204 10.20 0.67 -30.17
CA ILE A 204 10.51 0.67 -28.73
C ILE A 204 11.19 1.97 -28.32
N GLU A 205 12.10 2.50 -29.14
CA GLU A 205 12.79 3.78 -28.91
C GLU A 205 11.81 4.95 -28.79
N LEU A 206 10.75 4.96 -29.62
CA LEU A 206 9.67 5.94 -29.54
C LEU A 206 8.82 5.84 -28.26
N CYS A 207 8.93 4.75 -27.51
CA CYS A 207 8.14 4.48 -26.31
C CYS A 207 8.92 4.70 -25.00
N VAL A 208 10.15 5.20 -25.06
CA VAL A 208 10.96 5.50 -23.87
C VAL A 208 11.39 6.97 -23.86
N PRO A 209 11.62 7.59 -22.68
CA PRO A 209 12.03 8.99 -22.62
C PRO A 209 13.40 9.21 -23.27
N GLU A 210 13.51 10.21 -24.15
CA GLU A 210 14.78 10.60 -24.78
C GLU A 210 15.83 11.07 -23.77
N SER A 211 15.38 11.57 -22.61
CA SER A 211 16.25 12.05 -21.53
C SER A 211 16.98 10.95 -20.78
N GLN A 212 16.64 9.67 -21.01
CA GLN A 212 17.25 8.54 -20.36
C GLN A 212 18.08 7.73 -21.35
N GLU A 213 19.37 7.58 -21.06
CA GLU A 213 20.25 6.75 -21.88
C GLU A 213 19.97 5.26 -21.64
N PHE A 214 19.58 4.57 -22.71
CA PHE A 214 19.41 3.12 -22.72
C PHE A 214 20.47 2.49 -23.61
N ASN A 215 21.22 1.51 -23.07
CA ASN A 215 22.33 0.87 -23.77
C ASN A 215 21.91 -0.30 -24.67
N SER A 216 20.63 -0.69 -24.62
CA SER A 216 20.11 -1.86 -25.33
C SER A 216 18.58 -1.88 -25.37
N LYS A 217 18.01 -2.59 -26.37
CA LYS A 217 16.58 -2.90 -26.43
C LYS A 217 16.08 -3.55 -25.13
N ALA A 218 16.85 -4.47 -24.57
CA ALA A 218 16.50 -5.15 -23.33
C ALA A 218 16.33 -4.16 -22.17
N SER A 219 17.25 -3.19 -22.03
CA SER A 219 17.14 -2.15 -21.00
C SER A 219 15.91 -1.24 -21.17
N MET A 220 15.51 -0.93 -22.41
CA MET A 220 14.28 -0.19 -22.72
C MET A 220 13.04 -1.00 -22.33
N ILE A 221 13.01 -2.29 -22.67
CA ILE A 221 11.93 -3.21 -22.29
C ILE A 221 11.81 -3.31 -20.76
N GLU A 222 12.92 -3.46 -20.03
CA GLU A 222 12.92 -3.44 -18.57
C GLU A 222 12.37 -2.13 -17.99
N HIS A 223 12.71 -1.00 -18.60
CA HIS A 223 12.14 0.29 -18.21
C HIS A 223 10.62 0.31 -18.38
N MET A 224 10.12 -0.09 -19.56
CA MET A 224 8.68 -0.10 -19.86
C MET A 224 7.88 -1.08 -18.98
N LEU A 225 8.51 -2.18 -18.57
CA LEU A 225 7.93 -3.18 -17.69
C LEU A 225 8.12 -2.88 -16.21
N THR A 226 8.81 -1.80 -15.87
CA THR A 226 9.06 -1.40 -14.49
C THR A 226 7.72 -1.22 -13.76
N PRO A 227 7.43 -2.06 -12.74
CA PRO A 227 6.23 -1.89 -11.94
C PRO A 227 6.35 -0.62 -11.09
N ARG A 228 5.25 0.13 -10.95
CA ARG A 228 5.17 1.37 -10.17
C ARG A 228 4.02 1.29 -9.18
N HIS A 229 4.20 1.88 -8.01
CA HIS A 229 3.09 2.10 -7.09
C HIS A 229 2.15 3.15 -7.66
N THR A 230 0.86 2.85 -7.58
CA THR A 230 -0.23 3.72 -8.02
C THR A 230 -1.37 3.61 -7.02
N PHE A 231 -2.31 4.53 -7.11
CA PHE A 231 -3.50 4.65 -6.30
C PHE A 231 -4.72 4.48 -7.19
N HIS A 232 -5.72 3.74 -6.70
CA HIS A 232 -7.01 3.56 -7.37
C HIS A 232 -8.14 3.92 -6.41
N GLY A 233 -8.92 4.92 -6.79
CA GLY A 233 -10.12 5.33 -6.08
C GLY A 233 -11.34 4.55 -6.54
N THR A 234 -12.14 4.07 -5.59
CA THR A 234 -13.41 3.41 -5.89
C THR A 234 -14.35 3.48 -4.69
N ASN A 235 -15.57 2.98 -4.84
CA ASN A 235 -16.54 2.89 -3.75
C ASN A 235 -16.04 1.92 -2.67
N SER A 236 -16.09 2.34 -1.40
CA SER A 236 -15.66 1.55 -0.24
C SER A 236 -16.36 0.18 -0.18
N ALA A 237 -17.62 0.11 -0.60
CA ALA A 237 -18.45 -1.10 -0.57
C ALA A 237 -17.92 -2.26 -1.42
N ILE A 238 -17.03 -2.01 -2.40
CA ILE A 238 -16.50 -3.07 -3.28
C ILE A 238 -15.04 -3.43 -2.99
N LEU A 239 -14.38 -2.77 -2.03
CA LEU A 239 -12.96 -2.96 -1.74
C LEU A 239 -12.65 -4.40 -1.31
N ASP A 240 -13.50 -5.02 -0.48
CA ASP A 240 -13.31 -6.43 -0.08
C ASP A 240 -13.53 -7.39 -1.26
N GLY A 241 -14.43 -7.05 -2.18
CA GLY A 241 -14.60 -7.79 -3.43
C GLY A 241 -13.34 -7.75 -4.28
N ILE A 242 -12.72 -6.58 -4.42
CA ILE A 242 -11.46 -6.40 -5.14
C ILE A 242 -10.32 -7.14 -4.44
N ALA A 243 -10.24 -7.11 -3.10
CA ALA A 243 -9.22 -7.84 -2.36
C ALA A 243 -9.30 -9.36 -2.60
N LYS A 244 -10.52 -9.90 -2.77
CA LYS A 244 -10.75 -11.34 -2.98
C LYS A 244 -10.55 -11.77 -4.43
N TRP A 245 -11.07 -10.99 -5.37
CA TRP A 245 -11.22 -11.39 -6.78
C TRP A 245 -10.33 -10.60 -7.75
N GLY A 246 -9.69 -9.54 -7.27
CA GLY A 246 -9.00 -8.56 -8.09
C GLY A 246 -9.94 -7.52 -8.68
N LEU A 247 -9.36 -6.60 -9.42
CA LEU A 247 -10.11 -5.61 -10.19
C LEU A 247 -10.89 -6.31 -11.31
N LEU A 248 -12.09 -5.80 -11.59
CA LEU A 248 -12.94 -6.23 -12.69
C LEU A 248 -13.07 -5.07 -13.68
N ALA A 249 -12.97 -5.39 -14.96
CA ALA A 249 -13.19 -4.47 -16.07
C ALA A 249 -14.66 -4.50 -16.51
N PRO A 250 -15.15 -3.43 -17.17
CA PRO A 250 -16.47 -3.45 -17.79
C PRO A 250 -16.64 -4.64 -18.74
N GLY A 251 -17.75 -5.38 -18.63
CA GLY A 251 -18.00 -6.59 -19.41
C GLY A 251 -17.53 -7.90 -18.76
N ASP A 252 -16.77 -7.85 -17.66
CA ASP A 252 -16.39 -9.03 -16.89
C ASP A 252 -17.57 -9.71 -16.23
N ILE A 253 -17.46 -11.02 -15.96
CA ILE A 253 -18.41 -11.74 -15.13
C ILE A 253 -18.00 -11.61 -13.67
N HIS A 254 -18.90 -11.10 -12.83
CA HIS A 254 -18.67 -11.00 -11.40
C HIS A 254 -18.64 -12.39 -10.77
N PRO A 255 -17.53 -12.81 -10.14
CA PRO A 255 -17.31 -14.20 -9.76
C PRO A 255 -18.25 -14.72 -8.67
N ALA A 256 -18.82 -13.84 -7.85
CA ALA A 256 -19.75 -14.27 -6.79
C ALA A 256 -21.21 -14.35 -7.27
N THR A 257 -21.60 -13.55 -8.26
CA THR A 257 -23.01 -13.42 -8.69
C THR A 257 -23.26 -14.03 -10.07
N GLY A 258 -22.21 -14.34 -10.84
CA GLY A 258 -22.31 -14.80 -12.22
C GLY A 258 -22.83 -13.75 -13.20
N GLN A 259 -23.10 -12.53 -12.73
CA GLN A 259 -23.64 -11.46 -13.55
C GLN A 259 -22.54 -10.74 -14.32
N GLN A 260 -22.81 -10.45 -15.58
CA GLN A 260 -21.91 -9.63 -16.39
C GLN A 260 -22.00 -8.17 -15.95
N LEU A 261 -20.85 -7.57 -15.67
CA LEU A 261 -20.74 -6.14 -15.39
C LEU A 261 -21.11 -5.37 -16.65
N GLY A 262 -22.03 -4.42 -16.51
CA GLY A 262 -22.42 -3.56 -17.61
C GLY A 262 -21.19 -2.89 -18.23
N LYS A 263 -21.12 -2.85 -19.56
CA LYS A 263 -20.15 -2.04 -20.28
C LYS A 263 -20.52 -0.57 -20.09
N ARG A 264 -20.15 0.04 -18.96
CA ARG A 264 -20.29 1.48 -18.78
C ARG A 264 -19.34 2.17 -19.76
N LEU A 265 -19.90 2.73 -20.82
CA LEU A 265 -19.25 3.70 -21.70
C LEU A 265 -19.44 5.08 -21.08
N GLY A 266 -18.38 5.88 -20.99
CA GLY A 266 -18.45 7.20 -20.35
C GLY A 266 -17.20 7.66 -19.61
N SER A 267 -16.20 6.80 -19.45
CA SER A 267 -14.89 7.17 -18.89
C SER A 267 -14.13 8.04 -19.88
N THR A 268 -13.69 9.24 -19.49
CA THR A 268 -13.15 10.28 -20.39
C THR A 268 -12.04 9.78 -21.32
N TYR A 269 -11.20 8.87 -20.84
CA TYR A 269 -9.99 8.37 -21.52
C TYR A 269 -10.05 6.89 -21.93
N GLY A 270 -11.27 6.37 -22.11
CA GLY A 270 -11.52 5.02 -22.63
C GLY A 270 -11.66 3.93 -21.58
N PRO A 271 -11.69 2.66 -22.02
CA PRO A 271 -11.99 1.53 -21.15
C PRO A 271 -10.74 1.05 -20.40
N GLY A 272 -10.87 0.85 -19.09
CA GLY A 272 -9.82 0.26 -18.28
C GLY A 272 -9.96 0.59 -16.80
N VAL A 273 -8.97 0.15 -16.03
CA VAL A 273 -8.76 0.55 -14.64
C VAL A 273 -7.99 1.85 -14.63
N TYR A 274 -8.57 2.86 -13.99
CA TYR A 274 -7.95 4.17 -13.80
C TYR A 274 -7.09 4.16 -12.55
N THR A 275 -5.80 4.44 -12.68
CA THR A 275 -4.86 4.55 -11.56
C THR A 275 -4.03 5.82 -11.69
N THR A 276 -3.39 6.25 -10.62
CA THR A 276 -2.59 7.49 -10.61
C THR A 276 -1.46 7.36 -9.61
N GLN A 277 -0.36 8.10 -9.75
CA GLN A 277 0.66 8.18 -8.70
C GLN A 277 0.26 9.18 -7.59
N GLU A 278 -0.83 9.92 -7.80
CA GLU A 278 -1.32 10.96 -6.91
C GLU A 278 -2.49 10.46 -6.05
N PRO A 279 -2.29 10.20 -4.74
CA PRO A 279 -3.34 9.64 -3.89
C PRO A 279 -4.56 10.57 -3.78
N HIS A 280 -4.34 11.87 -3.79
CA HIS A 280 -5.39 12.88 -3.70
C HIS A 280 -6.30 12.92 -4.94
N LEU A 281 -5.78 12.60 -6.13
CA LEU A 281 -6.58 12.38 -7.34
C LEU A 281 -7.44 11.11 -7.20
N ALA A 282 -6.84 10.00 -6.76
CA ALA A 282 -7.59 8.76 -6.50
C ALA A 282 -8.70 8.96 -5.45
N ILE A 283 -8.43 9.74 -4.40
CA ILE A 283 -9.41 10.08 -3.35
C ILE A 283 -10.64 10.80 -3.92
N ALA A 284 -10.50 11.58 -5.01
CA ALA A 284 -11.64 12.23 -5.66
C ALA A 284 -12.63 11.21 -6.25
N TYR A 285 -12.13 10.04 -6.70
CA TYR A 285 -12.94 8.94 -7.23
C TYR A 285 -13.47 7.97 -6.17
N SER A 286 -13.02 8.08 -4.92
CA SER A 286 -13.67 7.39 -3.80
C SER A 286 -14.98 8.11 -3.47
N ASN A 287 -16.06 7.69 -4.14
CA ASN A 287 -17.41 8.16 -3.88
C ASN A 287 -17.82 7.78 -2.45
N TRP A 288 -18.54 8.70 -1.81
CA TRP A 288 -19.42 8.39 -0.69
C TRP A 288 -20.54 7.49 -1.21
N SER A 289 -20.99 6.52 -0.42
CA SER A 289 -22.34 6.00 -0.64
C SER A 289 -23.34 7.15 -0.42
N ASP A 290 -24.45 7.15 -1.15
CA ASP A 290 -25.53 8.13 -0.96
C ASP A 290 -26.02 8.20 0.50
N ASN A 291 -25.86 7.08 1.22
CA ASN A 291 -26.20 6.97 2.64
C ASN A 291 -25.13 7.60 3.55
N GLU A 292 -23.84 7.45 3.23
CA GLU A 292 -22.77 8.17 3.93
C GLU A 292 -22.90 9.67 3.70
N GLN A 293 -23.21 10.12 2.48
CA GLN A 293 -23.40 11.54 2.15
C GLN A 293 -24.58 12.22 2.87
N ARG A 294 -25.67 11.47 3.09
CA ARG A 294 -26.89 11.98 3.76
C ARG A 294 -26.82 11.96 5.28
N ASN A 295 -25.95 11.12 5.85
CA ASN A 295 -25.82 10.93 7.29
C ASN A 295 -24.54 11.53 7.88
N ILE A 296 -23.74 12.28 7.09
CA ILE A 296 -22.61 13.04 7.64
C ILE A 296 -23.18 14.09 8.59
N ASP A 297 -23.05 13.85 9.89
CA ASP A 297 -23.29 14.87 10.89
C ASP A 297 -22.37 16.07 10.57
N PRO A 298 -22.84 17.32 10.55
CA PRO A 298 -21.96 18.49 10.46
C PRO A 298 -20.77 18.46 11.43
N SER A 299 -20.88 17.77 12.58
CA SER A 299 -19.79 17.49 13.52
C SER A 299 -18.74 16.49 13.00
N GLU A 300 -19.12 15.60 12.09
CA GLU A 300 -18.25 14.67 11.33
C GLU A 300 -17.54 15.36 10.15
N ARG A 301 -17.67 16.68 10.02
CA ARG A 301 -16.76 17.51 9.21
C ARG A 301 -15.55 18.00 10.02
N ALA A 302 -15.44 17.63 11.29
CA ALA A 302 -14.26 17.87 12.10
C ALA A 302 -13.05 17.07 11.56
N PRO A 303 -11.81 17.57 11.73
CA PRO A 303 -10.62 16.79 11.42
C PRO A 303 -10.66 15.43 12.13
N GLY A 304 -10.59 14.33 11.37
CA GLY A 304 -10.68 12.96 11.91
C GLY A 304 -11.92 12.16 11.50
N ALA A 305 -12.86 12.76 10.77
CA ALA A 305 -14.16 12.14 10.46
C ALA A 305 -14.45 11.97 8.95
N ILE A 306 -13.67 12.59 8.05
CA ILE A 306 -13.74 12.32 6.60
C ILE A 306 -12.71 11.25 6.25
N ARG A 307 -13.06 10.00 6.54
CA ARG A 307 -12.21 8.86 6.22
C ARG A 307 -12.53 8.32 4.83
N LYS A 308 -11.56 8.33 3.94
CA LYS A 308 -11.67 7.75 2.59
C LYS A 308 -10.76 6.55 2.44
N SER A 309 -11.28 5.48 1.85
CA SER A 309 -10.50 4.29 1.55
C SER A 309 -10.23 4.20 0.05
N ILE A 310 -8.98 4.00 -0.31
CA ILE A 310 -8.53 3.76 -1.69
C ILE A 310 -7.64 2.53 -1.74
N LEU A 311 -7.30 2.07 -2.93
CA LEU A 311 -6.33 1.00 -3.12
C LEU A 311 -4.95 1.59 -3.42
N ILE A 312 -3.91 1.01 -2.82
CA ILE A 312 -2.56 1.04 -3.38
C ILE A 312 -2.42 -0.17 -4.29
N CYS A 313 -2.02 0.09 -5.53
CA CYS A 313 -1.80 -0.92 -6.55
C CYS A 313 -0.35 -0.88 -7.03
N VAL A 314 0.08 -1.98 -7.65
CA VAL A 314 1.24 -2.00 -8.54
C VAL A 314 0.74 -2.07 -9.96
N ALA A 315 1.25 -1.18 -10.80
CA ALA A 315 0.86 -1.06 -12.19
C ALA A 315 2.08 -1.10 -13.12
N THR A 316 1.89 -1.63 -14.32
CA THR A 316 2.91 -1.63 -15.38
C THR A 316 2.30 -1.05 -16.65
N LEU A 317 2.85 0.06 -17.15
CA LEU A 317 2.26 0.84 -18.26
C LEU A 317 2.58 0.31 -19.66
N ARG A 318 3.77 -0.28 -19.87
CA ARG A 318 4.20 -0.78 -21.19
C ARG A 318 4.22 0.33 -22.27
N ARG A 319 3.67 0.11 -23.49
CA ARG A 319 3.50 1.15 -24.53
C ARG A 319 2.22 1.91 -24.24
N ALA A 320 2.36 3.04 -23.56
CA ALA A 320 1.25 3.93 -23.29
C ALA A 320 1.00 4.89 -24.47
N ALA A 321 -0.27 5.12 -24.81
CA ALA A 321 -0.66 6.25 -25.63
C ALA A 321 -1.04 7.44 -24.74
N LEU A 322 -0.52 8.62 -25.05
CA LEU A 322 -0.96 9.86 -24.41
C LEU A 322 -2.31 10.26 -24.98
N LEU A 323 -3.32 10.41 -24.13
CA LEU A 323 -4.65 10.84 -24.49
C LEU A 323 -5.00 12.19 -23.87
N THR A 324 -5.66 12.99 -24.68
CA THR A 324 -6.34 14.23 -24.34
C THR A 324 -7.84 14.04 -24.48
N GLN A 325 -8.64 15.01 -23.99
CA GLN A 325 -10.09 14.97 -24.20
C GLN A 325 -10.47 15.05 -25.69
N ALA A 326 -9.65 15.74 -26.50
CA ALA A 326 -9.86 15.92 -27.93
C ALA A 326 -9.79 14.60 -28.73
N ASP A 327 -9.11 13.57 -28.20
CA ASP A 327 -8.99 12.26 -28.85
C ASP A 327 -10.30 11.44 -28.85
N GLY A 328 -11.34 11.91 -28.13
CA GLY A 328 -12.69 11.37 -28.22
C GLY A 328 -12.85 9.93 -27.71
N PHE A 329 -12.06 9.53 -26.72
CA PHE A 329 -12.04 8.15 -26.21
C PHE A 329 -13.21 7.77 -25.28
N ARG A 330 -14.05 8.73 -24.91
CA ARG A 330 -15.17 8.54 -23.97
C ARG A 330 -16.10 7.37 -24.29
N TYR A 331 -16.33 7.14 -25.59
CA TYR A 331 -17.25 6.13 -26.09
C TYR A 331 -16.56 4.96 -26.82
N LYS A 332 -15.22 4.92 -26.82
CA LYS A 332 -14.47 3.83 -27.44
C LYS A 332 -14.43 2.61 -26.52
N THR A 333 -14.50 1.42 -27.12
CA THR A 333 -14.49 0.13 -26.41
C THR A 333 -13.13 -0.54 -26.37
N GLU A 334 -12.16 0.03 -27.07
CA GLU A 334 -10.80 -0.50 -27.19
C GLU A 334 -9.78 0.60 -26.86
N LEU A 335 -8.57 0.17 -26.53
CA LEU A 335 -7.44 1.07 -26.38
C LEU A 335 -7.05 1.69 -27.73
N TYR A 336 -6.23 2.74 -27.67
CA TYR A 336 -5.61 3.33 -28.86
C TYR A 336 -4.82 2.25 -29.61
N SER A 337 -4.92 2.27 -30.94
CA SER A 337 -4.32 1.22 -31.78
C SER A 337 -2.82 1.07 -31.52
N GLY A 338 -2.37 -0.15 -31.23
CA GLY A 338 -0.96 -0.44 -30.90
C GLY A 338 -0.54 -0.07 -29.47
N ALA A 339 -1.37 0.64 -28.71
CA ALA A 339 -1.15 0.93 -27.31
C ALA A 339 -1.65 -0.21 -26.41
N GLN A 340 -1.04 -0.34 -25.24
CA GLN A 340 -1.43 -1.34 -24.22
C GLN A 340 -1.90 -0.72 -22.91
N SER A 341 -1.80 0.60 -22.83
CA SER A 341 -2.35 1.44 -21.78
C SER A 341 -2.56 2.85 -22.34
N HIS A 342 -3.29 3.67 -21.61
CA HIS A 342 -3.31 5.11 -21.83
C HIS A 342 -2.68 5.84 -20.66
N VAL A 343 -2.09 6.98 -20.98
CA VAL A 343 -1.71 8.01 -20.02
C VAL A 343 -2.52 9.25 -20.39
N ALA A 344 -3.15 9.88 -19.42
CA ALA A 344 -4.07 10.98 -19.64
C ALA A 344 -3.93 12.03 -18.54
N ASN A 345 -4.69 13.12 -18.67
CA ASN A 345 -4.73 14.23 -17.71
C ASN A 345 -3.31 14.74 -17.35
N SER A 346 -2.60 15.25 -18.36
CA SER A 346 -1.21 15.72 -18.24
C SER A 346 -0.22 14.70 -17.64
N GLY A 347 -0.48 13.40 -17.80
CA GLY A 347 0.39 12.35 -17.25
C GLY A 347 0.00 11.83 -15.87
N GLN A 348 -1.06 12.39 -15.27
CA GLN A 348 -1.47 12.07 -13.91
C GLN A 348 -2.34 10.81 -13.82
N GLU A 349 -3.06 10.46 -14.88
CA GLU A 349 -3.95 9.29 -14.90
C GLU A 349 -3.48 8.22 -15.87
N TYR A 350 -3.54 6.97 -15.43
CA TYR A 350 -3.21 5.79 -16.21
C TYR A 350 -4.45 4.93 -16.40
N VAL A 351 -4.76 4.57 -17.65
CA VAL A 351 -5.86 3.68 -18.00
C VAL A 351 -5.28 2.34 -18.45
N LEU A 352 -5.52 1.29 -17.66
CA LEU A 352 -4.82 0.02 -17.78
C LEU A 352 -5.81 -1.16 -17.87
N PRO A 353 -5.51 -2.19 -18.66
CA PRO A 353 -6.14 -3.49 -18.49
C PRO A 353 -5.97 -4.02 -17.07
N LYS A 354 -7.00 -4.67 -16.52
CA LYS A 354 -7.01 -5.13 -15.11
C LYS A 354 -5.87 -6.11 -14.78
N GLU A 355 -5.35 -6.85 -15.75
CA GLU A 355 -4.22 -7.77 -15.58
C GLU A 355 -2.89 -7.05 -15.40
N GLN A 356 -2.80 -5.77 -15.79
CA GLN A 356 -1.64 -4.91 -15.61
C GLN A 356 -1.68 -4.15 -14.27
N VAL A 357 -2.67 -4.45 -13.41
CA VAL A 357 -2.84 -3.80 -12.10
C VAL A 357 -3.01 -4.86 -11.01
N LEU A 358 -2.15 -4.81 -10.00
CA LEU A 358 -2.20 -5.67 -8.83
C LEU A 358 -2.54 -4.84 -7.59
N PRO A 359 -3.75 -4.98 -7.01
CA PRO A 359 -4.07 -4.39 -5.71
C PRO A 359 -3.18 -4.98 -4.61
N LEU A 360 -2.49 -4.13 -3.85
CA LEU A 360 -1.63 -4.53 -2.74
C LEU A 360 -2.19 -4.20 -1.36
N TYR A 361 -2.80 -3.02 -1.23
CA TYR A 361 -3.31 -2.55 0.05
C TYR A 361 -4.64 -1.84 -0.14
N ILE A 362 -5.55 -2.02 0.80
CA ILE A 362 -6.64 -1.08 1.05
C ILE A 362 -6.11 -0.09 2.08
N VAL A 363 -6.04 1.19 1.73
CA VAL A 363 -5.53 2.24 2.62
C VAL A 363 -6.62 3.23 2.95
N ALA A 364 -6.70 3.62 4.21
CA ALA A 364 -7.58 4.68 4.67
C ALA A 364 -6.77 5.96 4.87
N PHE A 365 -7.31 7.05 4.34
CA PHE A 365 -6.86 8.41 4.56
C PHE A 365 -7.89 9.16 5.37
N ASP A 366 -7.41 10.12 6.15
CA ASP A 366 -8.21 11.07 6.89
C ASP A 366 -7.85 12.48 6.44
N TRP A 367 -8.83 13.35 6.24
CA TRP A 367 -8.55 14.74 5.92
C TRP A 367 -8.47 15.57 7.19
N VAL A 368 -7.25 15.89 7.58
CA VAL A 368 -6.89 16.60 8.81
C VAL A 368 -5.89 17.69 8.42
N PRO A 369 -6.34 18.81 7.83
CA PRO A 369 -5.43 19.91 7.52
C PRO A 369 -4.87 20.49 8.83
N GLU A 370 -3.54 20.53 8.94
CA GLU A 370 -2.82 21.04 10.10
C GLU A 370 -2.76 22.59 10.10
N ASN A 371 -2.95 23.21 8.93
CA ASN A 371 -2.94 24.65 8.75
C ASN A 371 -3.82 25.11 7.56
N GLU A 372 -4.09 26.42 7.49
CA GLU A 372 -4.91 27.02 6.43
C GLU A 372 -4.24 26.95 5.04
N GLU A 373 -2.91 26.79 4.98
CA GLU A 373 -2.19 26.63 3.72
C GLU A 373 -2.49 25.28 3.06
N GLN A 374 -2.44 24.17 3.81
CA GLN A 374 -2.82 22.84 3.31
C GLN A 374 -4.27 22.82 2.83
N ARG A 375 -5.17 23.46 3.57
CA ARG A 375 -6.58 23.61 3.18
C ARG A 375 -6.71 24.37 1.85
N ARG A 376 -6.04 25.52 1.71
CA ARG A 376 -6.02 26.30 0.47
C ARG A 376 -5.36 25.55 -0.69
N ALA A 377 -4.30 24.79 -0.43
CA ALA A 377 -3.63 23.97 -1.43
C ALA A 377 -4.57 22.91 -1.99
N TYR A 378 -5.32 22.21 -1.14
CA TYR A 378 -6.32 21.22 -1.58
C TYR A 378 -7.46 21.87 -2.38
N ILE A 379 -7.97 23.03 -1.93
CA ILE A 379 -9.03 23.75 -2.67
C ILE A 379 -8.54 24.15 -4.07
N ARG A 380 -7.37 24.79 -4.17
CA ARG A 380 -6.79 25.19 -5.48
C ARG A 380 -6.59 23.99 -6.41
N TYR A 381 -6.11 22.88 -5.87
CA TYR A 381 -5.97 21.65 -6.63
C TYR A 381 -7.33 21.11 -7.12
N ALA A 382 -8.31 21.05 -6.23
CA ALA A 382 -9.65 20.57 -6.56
C ALA A 382 -10.29 21.44 -7.66
N GLU A 383 -10.08 22.74 -7.60
CA GLU A 383 -10.50 23.69 -8.65
C GLU A 383 -9.74 23.48 -9.96
N SER A 384 -8.44 23.16 -9.93
CA SER A 384 -7.67 22.88 -11.15
C SER A 384 -8.04 21.56 -11.82
N MET A 385 -8.54 20.55 -11.08
CA MET A 385 -9.05 19.33 -11.71
C MET A 385 -10.30 19.57 -12.59
N VAL A 386 -10.99 20.71 -12.38
CA VAL A 386 -12.18 21.10 -13.15
C VAL A 386 -11.81 21.97 -14.36
N SER A 387 -10.58 22.51 -14.41
CA SER A 387 -10.11 23.42 -15.45
C SER A 387 -8.76 22.95 -16.00
N PRO A 388 -8.68 22.37 -17.22
CA PRO A 388 -7.41 21.91 -17.76
C PRO A 388 -6.41 23.07 -17.86
N PRO A 389 -5.13 22.88 -17.46
CA PRO A 389 -4.11 23.91 -17.64
C PRO A 389 -3.86 24.16 -19.13
N GLU A 390 -3.74 25.43 -19.54
CA GLU A 390 -3.67 25.84 -20.95
C GLU A 390 -2.35 25.46 -21.66
N ASP A 391 -1.28 25.06 -20.95
CA ASP A 391 0.10 25.04 -21.49
C ASP A 391 0.90 23.72 -21.39
N ASP A 392 0.27 22.55 -21.18
CA ASP A 392 1.04 21.30 -20.88
C ASP A 392 1.47 20.44 -22.08
N LEU A 393 1.23 20.87 -23.33
CA LEU A 393 1.59 20.09 -24.53
C LEU A 393 3.11 19.99 -24.78
N GLU A 394 3.92 20.93 -24.27
CA GLU A 394 5.37 20.96 -24.55
C GLU A 394 6.21 20.12 -23.57
N LYS A 395 5.72 19.81 -22.36
CA LYS A 395 6.52 19.13 -21.32
C LYS A 395 6.51 17.61 -21.41
N LEU A 396 5.56 17.01 -22.14
CA LEU A 396 5.29 15.57 -22.04
C LEU A 396 5.97 14.72 -23.11
N GLY A 397 6.76 15.31 -24.01
CA GLY A 397 7.46 14.56 -25.07
C GLY A 397 6.54 14.10 -26.21
N ARG A 398 7.12 13.89 -27.40
CA ARG A 398 6.38 13.46 -28.60
C ARG A 398 6.13 11.96 -28.55
N TRP A 399 4.98 11.57 -28.01
CA TRP A 399 4.46 10.20 -28.14
C TRP A 399 3.74 10.05 -29.47
N SER A 400 3.82 8.85 -30.08
CA SER A 400 3.39 8.58 -31.44
C SER A 400 1.99 9.15 -31.74
N ARG A 401 1.94 10.27 -32.45
CA ARG A 401 0.87 10.49 -33.42
C ARG A 401 1.16 9.47 -34.51
N GLY A 402 0.39 8.38 -34.54
CA GLY A 402 0.43 7.46 -35.67
C GLY A 402 0.38 8.29 -36.96
N GLY A 403 1.35 8.06 -37.83
CA GLY A 403 1.39 8.71 -39.14
C GLY A 403 0.10 8.45 -39.89
N GLU A 404 -0.45 9.51 -40.48
CA GLU A 404 -1.11 9.40 -41.78
C GLU A 404 -0.04 9.33 -42.88
#